data_AF-A0A6J1G300-F1
#
_entry.id   AF-A0A6J1G300-F1
#
_cell.length_a   1.000
_cell.length_b   1.000
_cell.length_c   1.000
_cell.angle_alpha   90.00
_cell.angle_beta   90.00
_cell.angle_gamma   90.00
#
_symmetry.space_group_name_H-M   'P 1'
#
loop_
_entity.id
_entity.type
_entity.pdbx_description
1 polymer ?
#
loop_
_entity_poly.entity_id
_entity_poly.type
_entity_poly.pdbx_seq_one_letter_code
_entity_poly.pdbx_strand_id
1 'polypeptide(L)'
;MSVQEVDPLLKDLNERKQSFRRNVVSLAAELKEARSRLSSQEESFAKEAQTRQEAETKAKNMEQAIERLHVELEERDEQLKTSANSATKYLHELDGLRLQLATAQATADASAASARSAQNQCVALLKELDEKNTSIKEHEDRVKRLEEQLDNLQKDLQARESSQKQLKDEVTRVEHDITEALAKSGVSKDCELRKILDEVSPRNVEKINKLLIAKDEEIAKLKNEIKMMSSHWKLKTKELESQLEKQRRADHELKKRVLKLEFCLQEARTQTRKLQRIGDRREKAIKELRDQLAAKQGGAGPATDGEKQNFWESSGFKVVVSMSMLILVVFSKR
;
A
#
# COMPACT_ATOMS: atom_id res chain seq x y z
N MET A 1 2.93 135.13 69.13
CA MET A 1 1.56 135.65 68.94
C MET A 1 0.68 134.53 68.42
N SER A 2 -0.45 134.36 69.11
CA SER A 2 -1.68 133.69 68.70
C SER A 2 -1.61 132.21 68.31
N VAL A 3 -1.77 131.40 69.36
CA VAL A 3 -2.62 130.20 69.38
C VAL A 3 -3.94 130.55 68.69
N GLN A 4 -4.11 130.09 67.45
CA GLN A 4 -5.43 130.00 66.82
C GLN A 4 -5.96 128.62 67.21
N GLU A 5 -6.78 128.56 68.26
CA GLU A 5 -7.61 127.41 68.58
C GLU A 5 -8.46 127.08 67.35
N VAL A 6 -8.11 126.00 66.68
CA VAL A 6 -8.93 125.42 65.61
C VAL A 6 -10.11 124.73 66.29
N ASP A 7 -11.32 125.16 65.93
CA ASP A 7 -12.60 124.61 66.36
C ASP A 7 -12.60 123.06 66.38
N PRO A 8 -12.86 122.40 67.54
CA PRO A 8 -12.82 120.94 67.68
C PRO A 8 -13.65 120.18 66.63
N LEU A 9 -14.76 120.76 66.17
CA LEU A 9 -15.63 120.18 65.14
C LEU A 9 -14.99 120.19 63.75
N LEU A 10 -14.19 121.22 63.42
CA LEU A 10 -13.48 121.31 62.14
C LEU A 10 -12.29 120.33 62.10
N LYS A 11 -11.66 120.05 63.24
CA LYS A 11 -10.60 119.04 63.37
C LYS A 11 -11.15 117.62 63.18
N ASP A 12 -12.26 117.26 63.82
CA ASP A 12 -12.93 115.96 63.63
C ASP A 12 -13.41 115.77 62.18
N LEU A 13 -13.98 116.81 61.55
CA LEU A 13 -14.37 116.77 60.14
C LEU A 13 -13.17 116.52 59.20
N ASN A 14 -12.03 117.14 59.49
CA ASN A 14 -10.82 116.95 58.71
C ASN A 14 -10.20 115.55 58.94
N GLU A 15 -10.23 115.03 60.16
CA GLU A 15 -9.80 113.66 60.49
C GLU A 15 -10.70 112.60 59.83
N ARG A 16 -12.03 112.78 59.85
CA ARG A 16 -12.99 111.94 59.13
C ARG A 16 -12.83 112.02 57.61
N LYS A 17 -12.57 113.21 57.07
CA LYS A 17 -12.28 113.39 55.63
C LYS A 17 -10.99 112.68 55.23
N GLN A 18 -9.95 112.78 56.05
CA GLN A 18 -8.69 112.08 55.81
C GLN A 18 -8.83 110.56 55.97
N SER A 19 -9.56 110.07 56.97
CA SER A 19 -9.82 108.63 57.15
C SER A 19 -10.65 108.08 55.99
N PHE A 20 -11.69 108.80 55.54
CA PHE A 20 -12.44 108.44 54.35
C PHE A 20 -11.55 108.37 53.10
N ARG A 21 -10.67 109.36 52.89
CA ARG A 21 -9.68 109.31 51.80
C ARG A 21 -8.76 108.09 51.88
N ARG A 22 -8.23 107.77 53.07
CA ARG A 22 -7.41 106.56 53.27
C ARG A 22 -8.20 105.28 52.99
N ASN A 23 -9.45 105.20 53.44
CA ASN A 23 -10.33 104.05 53.20
C ASN A 23 -10.67 103.88 51.73
N VAL A 24 -10.95 104.98 51.01
CA VAL A 24 -11.19 104.95 49.55
C VAL A 24 -9.93 104.49 48.80
N VAL A 25 -8.75 104.94 49.22
CA VAL A 25 -7.47 104.49 48.64
C VAL A 25 -7.20 103.01 48.95
N SER A 26 -7.46 102.54 50.19
CA SER A 26 -7.35 101.12 50.57
C SER A 26 -8.30 100.25 49.76
N LEU A 27 -9.57 100.66 49.65
CA LEU A 27 -10.59 99.94 48.89
C LEU A 27 -10.23 99.87 47.39
N ALA A 28 -9.68 100.95 46.82
CA ALA A 28 -9.20 100.95 45.44
C ALA A 28 -8.01 99.99 45.23
N ALA A 29 -7.11 99.90 46.21
CA ALA A 29 -6.00 98.95 46.19
C ALA A 29 -6.47 97.49 46.32
N GLU A 30 -7.39 97.21 47.25
CA GLU A 30 -8.03 95.90 47.42
C GLU A 30 -8.81 95.47 46.18
N LEU A 31 -9.54 96.38 45.53
CA LEU A 31 -10.28 96.09 44.30
C LEU A 31 -9.32 95.81 43.13
N LYS A 32 -8.21 96.57 43.03
CA LYS A 32 -7.15 96.31 42.04
C LYS A 32 -6.50 94.94 42.27
N GLU A 33 -6.21 94.60 43.53
CA GLU A 33 -5.65 93.30 43.90
C GLU A 33 -6.62 92.16 43.60
N ALA A 34 -7.90 92.28 44.00
CA ALA A 34 -8.94 91.32 43.69
C ALA A 34 -9.10 91.11 42.19
N ARG A 35 -9.05 92.18 41.39
CA ARG A 35 -9.07 92.10 39.92
C ARG A 35 -7.84 91.38 39.36
N SER A 36 -6.65 91.61 39.92
CA SER A 36 -5.43 90.91 39.51
C SER A 36 -5.47 89.42 39.84
N ARG A 37 -5.99 89.05 41.02
CA ARG A 37 -6.20 87.66 41.42
C ARG A 37 -7.24 86.98 40.54
N LEU A 38 -8.35 87.65 40.25
CA LEU A 38 -9.38 87.14 39.33
C LEU A 38 -8.79 86.89 37.94
N SER A 39 -8.03 87.84 37.40
CA SER A 39 -7.37 87.68 36.09
C SER A 39 -6.37 86.52 36.08
N SER A 40 -5.56 86.36 37.13
CA SER A 40 -4.65 85.21 37.27
C SER A 40 -5.41 83.88 37.39
N GLN A 41 -6.55 83.88 38.08
CA GLN A 41 -7.39 82.70 38.25
C GLN A 41 -8.06 82.31 36.92
N GLU A 42 -8.58 83.27 36.17
CA GLU A 42 -9.11 83.07 34.81
C GLU A 42 -8.04 82.49 33.87
N GLU A 43 -6.81 83.01 33.92
CA GLU A 43 -5.70 82.46 33.14
C GLU A 43 -5.34 81.02 33.55
N SER A 44 -5.36 80.71 34.85
CA SER A 44 -5.10 79.35 35.34
C SER A 44 -6.18 78.35 34.91
N PHE A 45 -7.46 78.75 34.95
CA PHE A 45 -8.56 77.91 34.47
C PHE A 45 -8.51 77.70 32.96
N ALA A 46 -8.10 78.71 32.19
CA ALA A 46 -7.90 78.56 30.74
C ALA A 46 -6.80 77.53 30.42
N LYS A 47 -5.67 77.59 31.13
CA LYS A 47 -4.58 76.61 30.99
C LYS A 47 -5.02 75.21 31.41
N GLU A 48 -5.70 75.07 32.54
CA GLU A 48 -6.23 73.78 32.99
C GLU A 48 -7.21 73.19 31.97
N ALA A 49 -8.15 74.00 31.45
CA ALA A 49 -9.10 73.57 30.43
C ALA A 49 -8.39 73.07 29.15
N GLN A 50 -7.35 73.78 28.70
CA GLN A 50 -6.55 73.34 27.56
C GLN A 50 -5.84 72.00 27.84
N THR A 51 -5.15 71.87 28.97
CA THR A 51 -4.46 70.61 29.32
C THR A 51 -5.42 69.44 29.49
N ARG A 52 -6.63 69.68 30.01
CA ARG A 52 -7.69 68.68 30.11
C ARG A 52 -8.17 68.24 28.72
N GLN A 53 -8.36 69.19 27.81
CA GLN A 53 -8.76 68.89 26.43
C GLN A 53 -7.68 68.07 25.71
N GLU A 54 -6.40 68.41 25.87
CA GLU A 54 -5.27 67.64 25.33
C GLU A 54 -5.22 66.22 25.92
N ALA A 55 -5.42 66.08 27.23
CA ALA A 55 -5.47 64.75 27.88
C ALA A 55 -6.67 63.92 27.41
N GLU A 56 -7.85 64.54 27.24
CA GLU A 56 -9.06 63.86 26.76
C GLU A 56 -8.92 63.38 25.31
N THR A 57 -8.36 64.22 24.43
CA THR A 57 -8.09 63.81 23.04
C THR A 57 -7.06 62.68 22.97
N LYS A 58 -6.02 62.72 23.81
CA LYS A 58 -5.05 61.62 23.92
C LYS A 58 -5.69 60.33 24.44
N ALA A 59 -6.54 60.41 25.46
CA ALA A 59 -7.25 59.26 26.01
C ALA A 59 -8.16 58.62 24.96
N LYS A 60 -8.94 59.42 24.21
CA LYS A 60 -9.77 58.94 23.09
C LYS A 60 -8.96 58.27 21.99
N ASN A 61 -7.80 58.83 21.64
CA ASN A 61 -6.90 58.23 20.66
C ASN A 61 -6.34 56.87 21.13
N MET A 62 -6.02 56.75 22.42
CA MET A 62 -5.55 55.49 23.01
C MET A 62 -6.67 54.44 23.06
N GLU A 63 -7.89 54.84 23.42
CA GLU A 63 -9.07 53.98 23.42
C GLU A 63 -9.34 53.38 22.04
N GLN A 64 -9.34 54.22 20.99
CA GLN A 64 -9.47 53.76 19.61
C GLN A 64 -8.33 52.84 19.16
N ALA A 65 -7.10 53.06 19.65
CA ALA A 65 -5.98 52.17 19.37
C ALA A 65 -6.16 50.79 20.05
N ILE A 66 -6.66 50.77 21.29
CA ILE A 66 -6.95 49.53 22.02
C ILE A 66 -8.08 48.75 21.34
N GLU A 67 -9.12 49.43 20.88
CA GLU A 67 -10.22 48.80 20.12
C GLU A 67 -9.70 48.16 18.83
N ARG A 68 -8.87 48.87 18.05
CA ARG A 68 -8.25 48.30 16.84
C ARG A 68 -7.39 47.08 17.14
N LEU A 69 -6.55 47.16 18.18
CA LEU A 69 -5.69 46.05 18.58
C LEU A 69 -6.49 44.82 19.05
N HIS A 70 -7.62 45.02 19.72
CA HIS A 70 -8.51 43.91 20.08
C HIS A 70 -9.05 43.19 18.84
N VAL A 71 -9.53 43.94 17.85
CA VAL A 71 -10.05 43.35 16.60
C VAL A 71 -8.95 42.58 15.85
N GLU A 72 -7.74 43.15 15.73
CA GLU A 72 -6.62 42.48 15.09
C GLU A 72 -6.18 41.19 15.83
N LEU A 73 -6.27 41.18 17.16
CA LEU A 73 -5.96 40.02 17.97
C LEU A 73 -6.99 38.89 17.76
N GLU A 74 -8.28 39.22 17.77
CA GLU A 74 -9.35 38.25 17.50
C GLU A 74 -9.24 37.63 16.09
N GLU A 75 -8.93 38.45 15.08
CA GLU A 75 -8.68 37.96 13.72
C GLU A 75 -7.47 37.00 13.67
N ARG A 76 -6.40 37.32 14.39
CA ARG A 76 -5.19 36.48 14.48
C ARG A 76 -5.48 35.16 15.19
N ASP A 77 -6.29 35.16 16.24
CA ASP A 77 -6.67 33.95 16.96
C ASP A 77 -7.51 33.01 16.09
N GLU A 78 -8.46 33.55 15.30
CA GLU A 78 -9.21 32.72 14.35
C GLU A 78 -8.33 32.20 13.20
N GLN A 79 -7.37 32.99 12.72
CA GLN A 79 -6.36 32.52 11.76
C GLN A 79 -5.50 31.39 12.35
N LEU A 80 -5.07 31.50 13.60
CA LEU A 80 -4.30 30.46 14.28
C LEU A 80 -5.12 29.18 14.47
N LYS A 81 -6.39 29.31 14.87
CA LYS A 81 -7.30 28.17 15.04
C LYS A 81 -7.59 27.45 13.73
N THR A 82 -7.81 28.18 12.64
CA THR A 82 -7.98 27.58 11.30
C THR A 82 -6.70 26.91 10.80
N SER A 83 -5.54 27.52 11.04
CA SER A 83 -4.23 26.94 10.74
C SER A 83 -3.98 25.65 11.53
N ALA A 84 -4.21 25.67 12.84
CA ALA A 84 -4.08 24.50 13.71
C ALA A 84 -4.99 23.35 13.27
N ASN A 85 -6.25 23.65 12.93
CA ASN A 85 -7.19 22.66 12.39
C ASN A 85 -6.77 22.09 11.03
N SER A 86 -6.03 22.85 10.23
CA SER A 86 -5.50 22.38 8.96
C SER A 86 -4.27 21.49 9.19
N ALA A 87 -3.38 21.87 10.11
CA ALA A 87 -2.23 21.08 10.51
C ALA A 87 -2.62 19.71 11.09
N THR A 88 -3.66 19.66 11.93
CA THR A 88 -4.16 18.38 12.48
C THR A 88 -4.71 17.45 11.42
N LYS A 89 -5.39 17.98 10.39
CA LYS A 89 -5.84 17.19 9.23
C LYS A 89 -4.66 16.60 8.45
N TYR A 90 -3.63 17.40 8.17
CA TYR A 90 -2.44 16.91 7.48
C TYR A 90 -1.70 15.84 8.28
N LEU A 91 -1.65 15.95 9.61
CA LEU A 91 -1.09 14.90 10.46
C LEU A 91 -1.86 13.58 10.33
N HIS A 92 -3.19 13.62 10.32
CA HIS A 92 -4.02 12.43 10.15
C HIS A 92 -3.82 11.79 8.76
N GLU A 93 -3.73 12.60 7.71
CA GLU A 93 -3.42 12.12 6.35
C GLU A 93 -2.04 11.46 6.30
N LEU A 94 -1.04 12.07 6.94
CA LEU A 94 0.33 11.56 6.99
C LEU A 94 0.40 10.22 7.75
N ASP A 95 -0.31 10.08 8.87
CA ASP A 95 -0.40 8.81 9.60
C ASP A 95 -1.13 7.73 8.77
N GLY A 96 -2.18 8.10 8.04
CA GLY A 96 -2.83 7.21 7.08
C GLY A 96 -1.86 6.73 5.98
N LEU A 97 -1.06 7.63 5.41
CA LEU A 97 -0.04 7.29 4.41
C LEU A 97 1.06 6.41 5.00
N ARG A 98 1.51 6.65 6.23
CA ARG A 98 2.48 5.78 6.92
C ARG A 98 1.93 4.36 7.09
N LEU A 99 0.66 4.21 7.46
CA LEU A 99 0.03 2.90 7.58
C LEU A 99 -0.05 2.18 6.23
N GLN A 100 -0.41 2.90 5.16
CA GLN A 100 -0.41 2.34 3.80
C GLN A 100 0.99 1.93 3.33
N LEU A 101 2.01 2.72 3.66
CA LEU A 101 3.40 2.38 3.35
C LEU A 101 3.85 1.11 4.08
N ALA A 102 3.50 0.97 5.37
CA ALA A 102 3.82 -0.21 6.15
C ALA A 102 3.16 -1.48 5.59
N THR A 103 1.90 -1.40 5.16
CA THR A 103 1.20 -2.55 4.56
C THR A 103 1.76 -2.91 3.18
N ALA A 104 2.09 -1.90 2.36
CA ALA A 104 2.75 -2.10 1.08
C ALA A 104 4.13 -2.76 1.24
N GLN A 105 4.93 -2.30 2.21
CA GLN A 105 6.23 -2.88 2.53
C GLN A 105 6.11 -4.34 2.95
N ALA A 106 5.20 -4.66 3.88
CA ALA A 106 4.98 -6.04 4.32
C ALA A 106 4.54 -6.96 3.16
N THR A 107 3.72 -6.44 2.24
CA THR A 107 3.29 -7.18 1.05
C THR A 107 4.44 -7.39 0.07
N ALA A 108 5.28 -6.37 -0.14
CA ALA A 108 6.47 -6.46 -0.99
C ALA A 108 7.47 -7.47 -0.43
N ASP A 109 7.70 -7.47 0.89
CA ASP A 109 8.61 -8.40 1.56
C ASP A 109 8.11 -9.84 1.48
N ALA A 110 6.81 -10.07 1.67
CA ALA A 110 6.19 -11.39 1.50
C ALA A 110 6.31 -11.88 0.04
N SER A 111 6.09 -10.99 -0.94
CA SER A 111 6.24 -11.31 -2.36
C SER A 111 7.69 -11.65 -2.70
N ALA A 112 8.66 -10.88 -2.20
CA ALA A 112 10.08 -11.14 -2.39
C ALA A 112 10.51 -12.49 -1.79
N ALA A 113 10.03 -12.83 -0.58
CA ALA A 113 10.28 -14.13 0.03
C ALA A 113 9.70 -15.28 -0.81
N SER A 114 8.47 -15.11 -1.32
CA SER A 114 7.82 -16.11 -2.18
C SER A 114 8.56 -16.28 -3.51
N ALA A 115 9.03 -15.20 -4.13
CA ALA A 115 9.81 -15.24 -5.36
C ALA A 115 11.15 -15.98 -5.16
N ARG A 116 11.85 -15.71 -4.04
CA ARG A 116 13.08 -16.43 -3.67
C ARG A 116 12.83 -17.92 -3.47
N SER A 117 11.73 -18.28 -2.79
CA SER A 117 11.35 -19.68 -2.60
C SER A 117 11.08 -20.37 -3.94
N ALA A 118 10.32 -19.73 -4.84
CA ALA A 118 10.05 -20.28 -6.17
C ALA A 118 11.33 -20.43 -7.00
N GLN A 119 12.23 -19.44 -6.96
CA GLN A 119 13.54 -19.53 -7.62
C GLN A 119 14.35 -20.73 -7.10
N ASN A 120 14.39 -20.93 -5.78
CA ASN A 120 15.09 -22.07 -5.19
C ASN A 120 14.49 -23.42 -5.63
N GLN A 121 13.17 -23.50 -5.76
CA GLN A 121 12.50 -24.69 -6.29
C GLN A 121 12.86 -24.93 -7.76
N CYS A 122 12.87 -23.90 -8.60
CA CYS A 122 13.30 -24.03 -9.99
C CYS A 122 14.75 -24.51 -10.12
N VAL A 123 15.65 -24.00 -9.27
CA VAL A 123 17.05 -24.45 -9.24
C VAL A 123 17.15 -25.91 -8.81
N ALA A 124 16.34 -26.37 -7.85
CA ALA A 124 16.32 -27.77 -7.45
C ALA A 124 15.82 -28.69 -8.58
N LEU A 125 14.74 -28.30 -9.27
CA LEU A 125 14.20 -29.05 -10.40
C LEU A 125 15.18 -29.11 -11.58
N LEU A 126 15.93 -28.03 -11.85
CA LEU A 126 16.97 -28.03 -12.87
C LEU A 126 18.06 -29.07 -12.57
N LYS A 127 18.51 -29.16 -11.32
CA LYS A 127 19.49 -30.18 -10.91
C LYS A 127 18.96 -31.60 -11.11
N GLU A 128 17.71 -31.85 -10.71
CA GLU A 128 17.08 -33.16 -10.92
C GLU A 128 16.98 -33.49 -12.42
N LEU A 129 16.62 -32.51 -13.26
CA LEU A 129 16.56 -32.70 -14.70
C LEU A 129 17.93 -33.06 -15.29
N ASP A 130 19.00 -32.40 -14.83
CA ASP A 130 20.36 -32.70 -15.26
C ASP A 130 20.78 -34.13 -14.88
N GLU A 131 20.48 -34.57 -13.65
CA GLU A 131 20.72 -35.95 -13.19
C GLU A 131 19.93 -36.99 -14.00
N LYS A 132 18.67 -36.68 -14.35
CA LYS A 132 17.87 -37.55 -15.21
C LYS A 132 18.44 -37.61 -16.63
N ASN A 133 18.89 -36.49 -17.17
CA ASN A 133 19.53 -36.46 -18.48
C ASN A 133 20.82 -37.28 -18.52
N THR A 134 21.65 -37.26 -17.48
CA THR A 134 22.84 -38.12 -17.41
C THR A 134 22.45 -39.60 -17.35
N SER A 135 21.47 -39.95 -16.53
CA SER A 135 20.95 -41.34 -16.45
C SER A 135 20.38 -41.84 -17.77
N ILE A 136 19.64 -41.00 -18.51
CA ILE A 136 19.10 -41.36 -19.83
C ILE A 136 20.25 -41.67 -20.81
N LYS A 137 21.29 -40.83 -20.87
CA LYS A 137 22.45 -41.10 -21.72
C LYS A 137 23.14 -42.41 -21.38
N GLU A 138 23.32 -42.71 -20.10
CA GLU A 138 23.87 -44.01 -19.66
C GLU A 138 23.01 -45.18 -20.11
N HIS A 139 21.69 -45.05 -20.04
CA HIS A 139 20.75 -46.06 -20.52
C HIS A 139 20.80 -46.22 -22.04
N GLU A 140 20.86 -45.13 -22.80
CA GLU A 140 21.04 -45.15 -24.26
C GLU A 140 22.33 -45.90 -24.64
N ASP A 141 23.44 -45.64 -23.96
CA ASP A 141 24.71 -46.33 -24.20
C ASP A 141 24.63 -47.82 -23.85
N ARG A 142 23.89 -48.18 -22.79
CA ARG A 142 23.64 -49.59 -22.46
C ARG A 142 22.79 -50.28 -23.53
N VAL A 143 21.78 -49.61 -24.07
CA VAL A 143 20.93 -50.16 -25.14
C VAL A 143 21.75 -50.39 -26.39
N LYS A 144 22.60 -49.44 -26.81
CA LYS A 144 23.52 -49.61 -27.96
C LYS A 144 24.44 -50.82 -27.79
N ARG A 145 25.04 -50.99 -26.60
CA ARG A 145 25.87 -52.18 -26.32
C ARG A 145 25.09 -53.49 -26.41
N LEU A 146 23.83 -53.51 -25.94
CA LEU A 146 22.97 -54.69 -26.05
C LEU A 146 22.57 -54.98 -27.50
N GLU A 147 22.32 -53.94 -28.29
CA GLU A 147 22.04 -54.05 -29.72
C GLU A 147 23.23 -54.69 -30.46
N GLU A 148 24.45 -54.21 -30.21
CA GLU A 148 25.67 -54.81 -30.75
C GLU A 148 25.84 -56.29 -30.34
N GLN A 149 25.53 -56.63 -29.09
CA GLN A 149 25.57 -58.02 -28.62
C GLN A 149 24.55 -58.90 -29.34
N LEU A 150 23.35 -58.38 -29.58
CA LEU A 150 22.26 -59.09 -30.25
C LEU A 150 22.61 -59.34 -31.73
N ASP A 151 23.19 -58.34 -32.40
CA ASP A 151 23.71 -58.46 -33.76
C ASP A 151 24.78 -59.54 -33.88
N ASN A 152 25.71 -59.62 -32.92
CA ASN A 152 26.74 -60.65 -32.90
C ASN A 152 26.14 -62.05 -32.70
N LEU A 153 25.22 -62.20 -31.75
CA LEU A 153 24.51 -63.47 -31.52
C LEU A 153 23.71 -63.92 -32.73
N GLN A 154 23.10 -62.98 -33.46
CA GLN A 154 22.35 -63.29 -34.67
C GLN A 154 23.25 -63.78 -35.81
N LYS A 155 24.44 -63.17 -35.97
CA LYS A 155 25.47 -63.66 -36.91
C LYS A 155 25.97 -65.06 -36.54
N ASP A 156 26.23 -65.29 -35.25
CA ASP A 156 26.66 -66.60 -34.75
C ASP A 156 25.59 -67.68 -34.97
N LEU A 157 24.32 -67.34 -34.73
CA LEU A 157 23.19 -68.25 -34.99
C LEU A 157 23.13 -68.63 -36.47
N GLN A 158 23.20 -67.65 -37.38
CA GLN A 158 23.17 -67.88 -38.82
C GLN A 158 24.36 -68.75 -39.27
N ALA A 159 25.55 -68.52 -38.72
CA ALA A 159 26.72 -69.35 -38.98
C ALA A 159 26.49 -70.79 -38.51
N ARG A 160 25.95 -70.99 -37.31
CA ARG A 160 25.60 -72.34 -36.81
C ARG A 160 24.54 -73.03 -37.64
N GLU A 161 23.50 -72.32 -38.08
CA GLU A 161 22.46 -72.87 -38.97
C GLU A 161 23.05 -73.35 -40.29
N SER A 162 23.97 -72.57 -40.88
CA SER A 162 24.65 -72.97 -42.12
C SER A 162 25.53 -74.22 -41.93
N SER A 163 26.29 -74.28 -40.84
CA SER A 163 27.12 -75.44 -40.47
C SER A 163 26.27 -76.67 -40.18
N GLN A 164 25.16 -76.52 -39.46
CA GLN A 164 24.24 -77.62 -39.17
C GLN A 164 23.58 -78.16 -40.44
N LYS A 165 23.19 -77.29 -41.38
CA LYS A 165 22.65 -77.71 -42.68
C LYS A 165 23.69 -78.50 -43.47
N GLN A 166 24.92 -78.01 -43.56
CA GLN A 166 26.01 -78.72 -44.24
C GLN A 166 26.28 -80.08 -43.60
N LEU A 167 26.32 -80.16 -42.26
CA LEU A 167 26.51 -81.41 -41.54
C LEU A 167 25.37 -82.40 -41.82
N LYS A 168 24.11 -81.92 -41.86
CA LYS A 168 22.95 -82.76 -42.21
C LYS A 168 23.06 -83.31 -43.63
N ASP A 169 23.48 -82.48 -44.59
CA ASP A 169 23.66 -82.89 -45.98
C ASP A 169 24.80 -83.92 -46.11
N GLU A 170 25.90 -83.76 -45.36
CA GLU A 170 26.98 -84.76 -45.31
C GLU A 170 26.57 -86.07 -44.64
N VAL A 171 25.85 -86.00 -43.52
CA VAL A 171 25.34 -87.19 -42.81
C VAL A 171 24.40 -87.98 -43.72
N THR A 172 23.44 -87.31 -44.37
CA THR A 172 22.51 -88.00 -45.29
C THR A 172 23.23 -88.61 -46.50
N ARG A 173 24.26 -87.95 -47.04
CA ARG A 173 25.13 -88.53 -48.08
C ARG A 173 25.84 -89.79 -47.58
N VAL A 174 26.51 -89.73 -46.43
CA VAL A 174 27.23 -90.88 -45.85
C VAL A 174 26.27 -92.01 -45.49
N GLU A 175 25.11 -91.71 -44.91
CA GLU A 175 24.06 -92.70 -44.64
C GLU A 175 23.60 -93.39 -45.93
N HIS A 176 23.43 -92.64 -47.03
CA HIS A 176 23.09 -93.20 -48.33
C HIS A 176 24.20 -94.10 -48.86
N ASP A 177 25.46 -93.64 -48.84
CA ASP A 177 26.64 -94.40 -49.27
C ASP A 177 26.78 -95.72 -48.48
N ILE A 178 26.57 -95.68 -47.16
CA ILE A 178 26.56 -96.87 -46.28
C ILE A 178 25.42 -97.81 -46.66
N THR A 179 24.21 -97.28 -46.85
CA THR A 179 23.03 -98.09 -47.20
C THR A 179 23.22 -98.77 -48.55
N GLU A 180 23.77 -98.07 -49.54
CA GLU A 180 24.08 -98.59 -50.87
C GLU A 180 25.20 -99.64 -50.81
N ALA A 181 26.26 -99.39 -50.04
CA ALA A 181 27.34 -100.36 -49.81
C ALA A 181 26.83 -101.63 -49.11
N LEU A 182 25.93 -101.50 -48.12
CA LEU A 182 25.28 -102.64 -47.46
C LEU A 182 24.41 -103.43 -48.44
N ALA A 183 23.63 -102.75 -49.29
CA ALA A 183 22.80 -103.38 -50.32
C ALA A 183 23.64 -104.13 -51.38
N LYS A 184 24.80 -103.59 -51.76
CA LYS A 184 25.76 -104.23 -52.67
C LYS A 184 26.55 -105.37 -52.02
N SER A 185 26.78 -105.36 -50.70
CA SER A 185 27.58 -106.38 -50.00
C SER A 185 26.83 -107.70 -49.72
N GLY A 186 25.49 -107.73 -49.84
CA GLY A 186 24.73 -108.99 -49.83
C GLY A 186 24.78 -109.83 -48.55
N VAL A 187 25.05 -109.25 -47.37
CA VAL A 187 25.22 -110.02 -46.12
C VAL A 187 24.15 -109.69 -45.07
N SER A 188 23.45 -110.76 -44.63
CA SER A 188 22.69 -111.01 -43.39
C SER A 188 21.83 -109.90 -42.77
N LYS A 189 20.56 -110.22 -42.48
CA LYS A 189 19.55 -109.34 -41.83
C LYS A 189 19.90 -108.90 -40.39
N ASP A 190 20.94 -109.48 -39.77
CA ASP A 190 21.36 -109.19 -38.39
C ASP A 190 22.69 -108.42 -38.32
N CYS A 191 22.71 -107.18 -38.86
CA CYS A 191 23.86 -106.29 -38.73
C CYS A 191 23.69 -105.37 -37.51
N GLU A 192 24.62 -105.42 -36.56
CA GLU A 192 24.62 -104.55 -35.36
C GLU A 192 24.60 -103.05 -35.69
N LEU A 193 25.06 -102.63 -36.88
CA LEU A 193 24.94 -101.25 -37.36
C LEU A 193 23.48 -100.80 -37.54
N ARG A 194 22.55 -101.71 -37.85
CA ARG A 194 21.11 -101.40 -37.94
C ARG A 194 20.50 -101.19 -36.55
N LYS A 195 20.96 -101.94 -35.54
CA LYS A 195 20.60 -101.73 -34.13
C LYS A 195 21.17 -100.43 -33.58
N ILE A 196 22.41 -100.05 -33.94
CA ILE A 196 23.01 -98.78 -33.53
C ILE A 196 22.28 -97.58 -34.15
N LEU A 197 21.85 -97.68 -35.42
CA LEU A 197 21.02 -96.66 -36.07
C LEU A 197 19.66 -96.48 -35.37
N ASP A 198 19.06 -97.58 -34.91
CA ASP A 198 17.85 -97.61 -34.08
C ASP A 198 18.10 -97.23 -32.61
N GLU A 199 19.35 -97.09 -32.15
CA GLU A 199 19.71 -96.71 -30.76
C GLU A 199 20.04 -95.21 -30.60
N VAL A 200 20.25 -94.46 -31.69
CA VAL A 200 20.26 -92.98 -31.70
C VAL A 200 18.85 -92.37 -31.43
N SER A 201 17.89 -93.26 -31.21
CA SER A 201 16.47 -93.15 -30.83
C SER A 201 16.25 -92.54 -29.40
N PRO A 202 15.01 -92.31 -28.92
CA PRO A 202 14.47 -91.13 -28.21
C PRO A 202 15.03 -90.78 -26.81
N ARG A 203 16.12 -91.40 -26.33
CA ARG A 203 16.77 -91.05 -25.05
C ARG A 203 17.33 -89.62 -25.00
N ASN A 204 17.51 -88.95 -26.14
CA ASN A 204 17.85 -87.52 -26.19
C ASN A 204 16.61 -86.62 -25.94
N VAL A 205 15.39 -87.10 -26.26
CA VAL A 205 14.14 -86.34 -26.11
C VAL A 205 13.78 -86.14 -24.64
N GLU A 206 14.02 -87.13 -23.78
CA GLU A 206 13.79 -87.00 -22.32
C GLU A 206 14.68 -85.93 -21.66
N LYS A 207 15.93 -85.77 -22.12
CA LYS A 207 16.82 -84.71 -21.64
C LYS A 207 16.35 -83.33 -22.09
N ILE A 208 15.89 -83.21 -23.33
CA ILE A 208 15.30 -81.97 -23.87
C ILE A 208 14.01 -81.62 -23.11
N ASN A 209 13.19 -82.61 -22.77
CA ASN A 209 11.94 -82.39 -22.06
C ASN A 209 12.15 -81.88 -20.63
N LYS A 210 13.19 -82.37 -19.92
CA LYS A 210 13.57 -81.85 -18.60
C LYS A 210 14.03 -80.38 -18.65
N LEU A 211 14.77 -79.99 -19.70
CA LEU A 211 15.18 -78.60 -19.89
C LEU A 211 14.00 -77.69 -20.22
N LEU A 212 13.03 -78.17 -20.99
CA LEU A 212 11.80 -77.43 -21.30
C LEU A 212 10.97 -77.15 -20.04
N ILE A 213 10.78 -78.15 -19.17
CA ILE A 213 10.03 -77.98 -17.91
C ILE A 213 10.69 -76.90 -17.02
N ALA A 214 12.03 -76.93 -16.91
CA ALA A 214 12.75 -75.91 -16.14
C ALA A 214 12.58 -74.49 -16.73
N LYS A 215 12.53 -74.38 -18.06
CA LYS A 215 12.28 -73.10 -18.75
C LYS A 215 10.85 -72.62 -18.57
N ASP A 216 9.87 -73.52 -18.57
CA ASP A 216 8.47 -73.16 -18.31
C ASP A 216 8.28 -72.62 -16.88
N GLU A 217 8.99 -73.15 -15.89
CA GLU A 217 9.01 -72.62 -14.52
C GLU A 217 9.63 -71.23 -14.42
N GLU A 218 10.73 -70.97 -15.13
CA GLU A 218 11.35 -69.64 -15.21
C GLU A 218 10.40 -68.62 -15.88
N ILE A 219 9.74 -69.02 -16.97
CA ILE A 219 8.74 -68.18 -17.66
C ILE A 219 7.56 -67.87 -16.72
N ALA A 220 7.13 -68.83 -15.90
CA ALA A 220 6.06 -68.61 -14.93
C ALA A 220 6.47 -67.59 -13.84
N LYS A 221 7.71 -67.66 -13.34
CA LYS A 221 8.25 -66.67 -12.38
C LYS A 221 8.31 -65.27 -12.98
N LEU A 222 8.87 -65.14 -14.18
CA LEU A 222 8.95 -63.85 -14.89
C LEU A 222 7.57 -63.26 -15.16
N LYS A 223 6.58 -64.08 -15.55
CA LYS A 223 5.19 -63.63 -15.70
C LYS A 223 4.61 -63.09 -14.40
N ASN A 224 4.88 -63.74 -13.27
CA ASN A 224 4.41 -63.28 -11.97
C ASN A 224 5.07 -61.97 -11.55
N GLU A 225 6.39 -61.82 -11.76
CA GLU A 225 7.10 -60.56 -11.49
C GLU A 225 6.59 -59.41 -12.36
N ILE A 226 6.39 -59.64 -13.66
CA ILE A 226 5.79 -58.66 -14.57
C ILE A 226 4.40 -58.26 -14.08
N LYS A 227 3.57 -59.22 -13.64
CA LYS A 227 2.23 -58.95 -13.11
C LYS A 227 2.29 -58.10 -11.83
N MET A 228 3.20 -58.41 -10.92
CA MET A 228 3.42 -57.65 -9.69
C MET A 228 3.88 -56.22 -10.01
N MET A 229 4.90 -56.05 -10.86
CA MET A 229 5.35 -54.73 -11.30
C MET A 229 4.25 -53.94 -12.00
N SER A 230 3.46 -54.58 -12.87
CA SER A 230 2.34 -53.96 -13.56
C SER A 230 1.27 -53.45 -12.58
N SER A 231 0.97 -54.24 -11.54
CA SER A 231 0.04 -53.81 -10.48
C SER A 231 0.59 -52.61 -9.68
N HIS A 232 1.88 -52.61 -9.36
CA HIS A 232 2.55 -51.51 -8.68
C HIS A 232 2.53 -50.23 -9.53
N TRP A 233 2.88 -50.34 -10.81
CA TRP A 233 2.81 -49.22 -11.76
C TRP A 233 1.39 -48.67 -11.86
N LYS A 234 0.37 -49.52 -11.96
CA LYS A 234 -1.04 -49.09 -12.01
C LYS A 234 -1.47 -48.34 -10.75
N LEU A 235 -1.04 -48.77 -9.56
CA LEU A 235 -1.30 -48.05 -8.31
C LEU A 235 -0.56 -46.71 -8.28
N LYS A 236 0.70 -46.68 -8.69
CA LYS A 236 1.51 -45.46 -8.74
C LYS A 236 0.91 -44.43 -9.71
N THR A 237 0.41 -44.85 -10.86
CA THR A 237 -0.30 -43.99 -11.81
C THR A 237 -1.55 -43.36 -11.17
N LYS A 238 -2.39 -44.16 -10.50
CA LYS A 238 -3.59 -43.66 -9.81
C LYS A 238 -3.27 -42.66 -8.70
N GLU A 239 -2.20 -42.89 -7.94
CA GLU A 239 -1.76 -41.97 -6.90
C GLU A 239 -1.38 -40.60 -7.50
N LEU A 240 -0.57 -40.61 -8.56
CA LEU A 240 -0.16 -39.40 -9.27
C LEU A 240 -1.34 -38.66 -9.90
N GLU A 241 -2.28 -39.38 -10.51
CA GLU A 241 -3.54 -38.80 -11.02
C GLU A 241 -4.33 -38.11 -9.90
N SER A 242 -4.42 -38.72 -8.71
CA SER A 242 -5.11 -38.13 -7.57
C SER A 242 -4.43 -36.83 -7.08
N GLN A 243 -3.10 -36.80 -7.09
CA GLN A 243 -2.34 -35.61 -6.70
C GLN A 243 -2.53 -34.48 -7.71
N LEU A 244 -2.55 -34.80 -8.99
CA LEU A 244 -2.78 -33.85 -10.07
C LEU A 244 -4.19 -33.25 -9.99
N GLU A 245 -5.19 -34.08 -9.68
CA GLU A 245 -6.57 -33.62 -9.47
C GLU A 245 -6.70 -32.72 -8.23
N LYS A 246 -5.98 -33.02 -7.14
CA LYS A 246 -5.91 -32.13 -5.97
C LYS A 246 -5.31 -30.77 -6.33
N GLN A 247 -4.21 -30.73 -7.08
CA GLN A 247 -3.63 -29.47 -7.54
C GLN A 247 -4.59 -28.68 -8.42
N ARG A 248 -5.27 -29.34 -9.38
CA ARG A 248 -6.27 -28.68 -10.23
C ARG A 248 -7.36 -28.00 -9.41
N ARG A 249 -7.84 -28.62 -8.33
CA ARG A 249 -8.86 -28.01 -7.44
C ARG A 249 -8.31 -26.79 -6.70
N ALA A 250 -7.10 -26.88 -6.16
CA ALA A 250 -6.44 -25.76 -5.51
C ALA A 250 -6.25 -24.57 -6.48
N ASP A 251 -5.84 -24.84 -7.72
CA ASP A 251 -5.72 -23.82 -8.76
C ASP A 251 -7.05 -23.15 -9.10
N HIS A 252 -8.14 -23.93 -9.16
CA HIS A 252 -9.48 -23.36 -9.37
C HIS A 252 -9.92 -22.46 -8.22
N GLU A 253 -9.61 -22.82 -6.97
CA GLU A 253 -9.88 -21.96 -5.81
C GLU A 253 -9.05 -20.69 -5.82
N LEU A 254 -7.75 -20.80 -6.14
CA LEU A 254 -6.87 -19.65 -6.31
C LEU A 254 -7.39 -18.73 -7.40
N LYS A 255 -7.77 -19.27 -8.57
CA LYS A 255 -8.36 -18.49 -9.67
C LYS A 255 -9.62 -17.75 -9.23
N LYS A 256 -10.50 -18.38 -8.44
CA LYS A 256 -11.68 -17.71 -7.86
C LYS A 256 -11.29 -16.56 -6.94
N ARG A 257 -10.26 -16.71 -6.10
CA ARG A 257 -9.78 -15.65 -5.20
C ARG A 257 -9.15 -14.51 -5.99
N VAL A 258 -8.36 -14.80 -7.01
CA VAL A 258 -7.76 -13.79 -7.91
C VAL A 258 -8.85 -12.96 -8.58
N LEU A 259 -9.87 -13.58 -9.17
CA LEU A 259 -10.98 -12.86 -9.79
C LEU A 259 -11.72 -11.94 -8.81
N LYS A 260 -11.92 -12.38 -7.55
CA LYS A 260 -12.52 -11.53 -6.51
C LYS A 260 -11.63 -10.32 -6.20
N LEU A 261 -10.32 -10.52 -6.09
CA LEU A 261 -9.37 -9.44 -5.82
C LEU A 261 -9.28 -8.44 -6.99
N GLU A 262 -9.30 -8.93 -8.24
CA GLU A 262 -9.35 -8.08 -9.43
C GLU A 262 -10.60 -7.20 -9.44
N PHE A 263 -11.76 -7.76 -9.08
CA PHE A 263 -13.00 -6.99 -8.96
C PHE A 263 -12.89 -5.90 -7.88
N CYS A 264 -12.43 -6.25 -6.67
CA CYS A 264 -12.24 -5.27 -5.59
C CYS A 264 -11.24 -4.17 -5.98
N LEU A 265 -10.16 -4.53 -6.66
CA LEU A 265 -9.15 -3.59 -7.14
C LEU A 265 -9.73 -2.64 -8.21
N GLN A 266 -10.54 -3.16 -9.13
CA GLN A 266 -11.22 -2.35 -10.14
C GLN A 266 -12.20 -1.38 -9.48
N GLU A 267 -12.98 -1.84 -8.50
CA GLU A 267 -13.89 -1.00 -7.74
C GLU A 267 -13.15 0.11 -7.00
N ALA A 268 -12.07 -0.21 -6.27
CA ALA A 268 -11.22 0.76 -5.61
C ALA A 268 -10.70 1.83 -6.59
N ARG A 269 -10.19 1.41 -7.76
CA ARG A 269 -9.74 2.34 -8.81
C ARG A 269 -10.86 3.27 -9.28
N THR A 270 -12.08 2.78 -9.44
CA THR A 270 -13.22 3.64 -9.81
C THR A 270 -13.56 4.65 -8.72
N GLN A 271 -13.50 4.25 -7.45
CA GLN A 271 -13.72 5.13 -6.32
C GLN A 271 -12.63 6.21 -6.24
N THR A 272 -11.36 5.84 -6.41
CA THR A 272 -10.23 6.80 -6.49
C THR A 272 -10.46 7.84 -7.57
N ARG A 273 -10.87 7.44 -8.79
CA ARG A 273 -11.17 8.39 -9.87
C ARG A 273 -12.33 9.33 -9.53
N LYS A 274 -13.37 8.85 -8.82
CA LYS A 274 -14.47 9.71 -8.37
C LYS A 274 -13.98 10.74 -7.36
N LEU A 275 -13.20 10.30 -6.37
CA LEU A 275 -12.61 11.19 -5.37
C LEU A 275 -11.69 12.22 -6.01
N GLN A 276 -10.88 11.83 -6.99
CA GLN A 276 -10.02 12.75 -7.73
C GLN A 276 -10.82 13.84 -8.45
N ARG A 277 -11.91 13.48 -9.15
CA ARG A 277 -12.80 14.48 -9.78
C ARG A 277 -13.46 15.42 -8.76
N ILE A 278 -13.83 14.91 -7.58
CA ILE A 278 -14.38 15.74 -6.51
C ILE A 278 -13.31 16.69 -5.96
N GLY A 279 -12.08 16.20 -5.81
CA GLY A 279 -10.90 16.98 -5.47
C GLY A 279 -10.68 18.11 -6.47
N ASP A 280 -10.57 17.80 -7.77
CA ASP A 280 -10.36 18.79 -8.83
C ASP A 280 -11.45 19.88 -8.84
N ARG A 281 -12.72 19.50 -8.61
CA ARG A 281 -13.83 20.47 -8.52
C ARG A 281 -13.69 21.38 -7.30
N ARG A 282 -13.35 20.83 -6.14
CA ARG A 282 -13.10 21.63 -4.93
C ARG A 282 -11.92 22.56 -5.13
N GLU A 283 -10.86 22.10 -5.75
CA GLU A 283 -9.65 22.88 -6.00
C GLU A 283 -9.91 24.03 -6.99
N LYS A 284 -10.72 23.80 -8.04
CA LYS A 284 -11.20 24.87 -8.93
C LYS A 284 -12.03 25.91 -8.17
N ALA A 285 -12.97 25.49 -7.31
CA ALA A 285 -13.78 26.42 -6.53
C ALA A 285 -12.93 27.24 -5.54
N ILE A 286 -11.93 26.63 -4.90
CA ILE A 286 -10.99 27.33 -4.02
C ILE A 286 -10.17 28.35 -4.81
N LYS A 287 -9.72 28.00 -6.02
CA LYS A 287 -8.97 28.91 -6.89
C LYS A 287 -9.82 30.11 -7.30
N GLU A 288 -11.07 29.88 -7.71
CA GLU A 288 -12.00 30.94 -8.08
C GLU A 288 -12.31 31.88 -6.91
N LEU A 289 -12.50 31.34 -5.69
CA LEU A 289 -12.67 32.15 -4.49
C LEU A 289 -11.43 33.00 -4.17
N ARG A 290 -10.21 32.46 -4.36
CA ARG A 290 -8.97 33.22 -4.21
C ARG A 290 -8.87 34.34 -5.24
N ASP A 291 -9.19 34.06 -6.49
CA ASP A 291 -9.15 35.04 -7.58
C ASP A 291 -10.18 36.17 -7.35
N GLN A 292 -11.38 35.84 -6.86
CA GLN A 292 -12.39 36.83 -6.45
C GLN A 292 -11.91 37.71 -5.28
N LEU A 293 -11.21 37.13 -4.32
CA LEU A 293 -10.65 37.86 -3.18
C LEU A 293 -9.52 38.81 -3.62
N ALA A 294 -8.66 38.35 -4.53
CA ALA A 294 -7.61 39.16 -5.14
C ALA A 294 -8.18 40.30 -6.00
N ALA A 295 -9.25 40.05 -6.77
CA ALA A 295 -9.94 41.08 -7.55
C ALA A 295 -10.59 42.16 -6.66
N LYS A 296 -11.11 41.79 -5.48
CA LYS A 296 -11.60 42.76 -4.48
C LYS A 296 -10.49 43.56 -3.80
N GLN A 297 -9.27 43.03 -3.69
CA GLN A 297 -8.12 43.75 -3.13
C GLN A 297 -7.37 44.63 -4.15
N GLY A 298 -7.46 44.31 -5.45
CA GLY A 298 -6.83 45.09 -6.53
C GLY A 298 -7.64 46.28 -7.05
N GLY A 299 -8.90 46.42 -6.64
CA GLY A 299 -9.79 47.52 -7.03
C GLY A 299 -9.95 48.55 -5.91
N ALA A 300 -8.89 49.26 -5.54
CA ALA A 300 -8.99 50.39 -4.61
C ALA A 300 -8.23 51.62 -5.15
N GLY A 301 -8.98 52.49 -5.82
CA GLY A 301 -8.72 53.91 -6.05
C GLY A 301 -10.05 54.67 -5.87
N PRO A 302 -10.04 55.95 -5.46
CA PRO A 302 -10.80 56.41 -4.29
C PRO A 302 -12.23 56.92 -4.56
N ALA A 303 -13.01 56.85 -3.49
CA ALA A 303 -14.28 57.54 -3.21
C ALA A 303 -15.53 57.09 -3.99
N THR A 304 -16.50 56.52 -3.27
CA THR A 304 -17.73 57.24 -2.90
C THR A 304 -18.48 56.52 -1.79
N ASP A 305 -19.11 57.36 -0.99
CA ASP A 305 -19.82 57.12 0.26
C ASP A 305 -21.12 56.32 0.08
N GLY A 306 -21.60 55.73 1.18
CA GLY A 306 -23.03 55.46 1.37
C GLY A 306 -23.54 54.04 1.09
N GLU A 307 -23.44 53.19 2.10
CA GLU A 307 -24.45 52.24 2.63
C GLU A 307 -23.80 50.92 3.07
N LYS A 308 -23.22 50.96 4.27
CA LYS A 308 -23.05 49.75 5.08
C LYS A 308 -24.43 49.28 5.50
N GLN A 309 -25.06 48.41 4.70
CA GLN A 309 -26.13 47.57 5.22
C GLN A 309 -25.52 46.69 6.30
N ASN A 310 -25.87 46.99 7.55
CA ASN A 310 -25.49 46.20 8.71
C ASN A 310 -25.99 44.77 8.49
N PHE A 311 -25.07 43.83 8.32
CA PHE A 311 -25.34 42.39 8.17
C PHE A 311 -26.29 41.86 9.27
N TRP A 312 -26.20 42.47 10.46
CA TRP A 312 -27.04 42.27 11.63
C TRP A 312 -28.53 42.58 11.43
N GLU A 313 -28.89 43.39 10.43
CA GLU A 313 -30.28 43.73 10.11
C GLU A 313 -30.87 42.85 8.99
N SER A 314 -30.05 42.02 8.34
CA SER A 314 -30.54 41.12 7.29
C SER A 314 -31.58 40.15 7.85
N SER A 315 -32.71 40.02 7.17
CA SER A 315 -33.84 39.19 7.59
C SER A 315 -33.44 37.73 7.85
N GLY A 316 -32.35 37.24 7.22
CA GLY A 316 -31.81 35.90 7.46
C GLY A 316 -31.13 35.74 8.82
N PHE A 317 -30.38 36.74 9.30
CA PHE A 317 -29.70 36.68 10.60
C PHE A 317 -30.71 36.70 11.76
N LYS A 318 -31.75 37.54 11.66
CA LYS A 318 -32.86 37.58 12.65
C LYS A 318 -33.58 36.24 12.77
N VAL A 319 -33.74 35.49 11.67
CA VAL A 319 -34.34 34.15 11.68
C VAL A 319 -33.45 33.13 12.40
N VAL A 320 -32.14 33.16 12.16
CA VAL A 320 -31.18 32.25 12.81
C VAL A 320 -31.10 32.51 14.32
N VAL A 321 -31.09 33.77 14.75
CA VAL A 321 -31.10 34.12 16.18
C VAL A 321 -32.42 33.72 16.84
N SER A 322 -33.55 33.94 16.18
CA SER A 322 -34.89 33.54 16.66
C SER A 322 -35.00 32.01 16.84
N MET A 323 -34.53 31.22 15.86
CA MET A 323 -34.52 29.75 15.96
C MET A 323 -33.54 29.25 17.02
N SER A 324 -32.38 29.89 17.19
CA SER A 324 -31.40 29.52 18.22
C SER A 324 -31.94 29.79 19.63
N MET A 325 -32.70 30.87 19.82
CA MET A 325 -33.33 31.20 21.09
C MET A 325 -34.49 30.25 21.44
N LEU A 326 -35.28 29.83 20.44
CA LEU A 326 -36.32 28.81 20.59
C LEU A 326 -35.74 27.46 21.03
N ILE A 327 -34.62 27.05 20.45
CA ILE A 327 -33.91 25.83 20.84
C ILE A 327 -33.44 25.94 22.29
N LEU A 328 -32.82 27.06 22.69
CA LEU A 328 -32.37 27.27 24.06
C LEU A 328 -33.52 27.27 25.08
N VAL A 329 -34.69 27.84 24.75
CA VAL A 329 -35.89 27.82 25.62
C VAL A 329 -36.46 26.41 25.75
N VAL A 330 -36.44 25.60 24.69
CA VAL A 330 -36.88 24.20 24.73
C VAL A 330 -35.93 23.33 25.54
N PHE A 331 -34.62 23.59 25.48
CA PHE A 331 -33.62 22.85 26.27
C PHE A 331 -33.51 23.31 27.73
N SER A 332 -33.92 24.55 28.07
CA SER A 332 -33.92 25.06 29.44
C SER A 332 -35.15 24.65 30.26
N LYS A 333 -36.10 23.92 29.65
CA LYS A 333 -37.34 23.44 30.29
C LYS A 333 -37.34 21.93 30.55
N ARG A 334 -36.17 21.28 30.56
CA ARG A 334 -35.98 19.88 30.98
C ARG A 334 -35.34 19.79 32.34
#